data_AF-A0AA45BU37-F1
#
_entry.id   AF-A0AA45BU37-F1
#
_cell.length_a   1.000
_cell.length_b   1.000
_cell.length_c   1.000
_cell.angle_alpha   90.00
_cell.angle_beta   90.00
_cell.angle_gamma   90.00
#
_symmetry.space_group_name_H-M   'P 1'
#
loop_
_entity.id
_entity.type
_entity.pdbx_description
1 polymer ?
#
loop_
_entity_poly.entity_id
_entity_poly.type
_entity_poly.pdbx_seq_one_letter_code
_entity_poly.pdbx_strand_id
1 'polypeptide(L)'
;VAMESMISSAVKRRDKMAVIDPNGTFYSKFSFPGDTILNPFDSRSSGWTLFNEIKGVHDFERMAKSVIPPQVDPSDEQWCAYTRDVLADTMRKLVETNNADQDTLVNLLVREDGEVIRAFLANTDSQGYFRENAEKAIASIQFMMNKYVRPLRFMTKGDFSLHKWVHDPNAGNLFITWREDMRAAQRPLVATWI
;
A
#
# COMPACT_ATOMS: atom_id res chain seq x y z
N VAL A 1 -13.56 8.97 25.09
CA VAL A 1 -14.06 10.32 25.50
C VAL A 1 -13.61 11.45 24.58
N ALA A 2 -12.33 11.84 24.51
CA ALA A 2 -11.93 13.01 23.67
C ALA A 2 -12.15 12.78 22.16
N MET A 3 -11.63 11.68 21.61
CA MET A 3 -11.80 11.36 20.17
C MET A 3 -13.27 11.09 19.79
N GLU A 4 -14.04 10.41 20.64
CA GLU A 4 -15.46 10.15 20.38
C GLU A 4 -16.28 11.45 20.33
N SER A 5 -15.99 12.41 21.21
CA SER A 5 -16.63 13.73 21.18
C SER A 5 -16.30 14.48 19.89
N MET A 6 -15.04 14.43 19.45
CA MET A 6 -14.60 15.04 18.19
C MET A 6 -15.29 14.41 16.98
N ILE A 7 -15.31 13.08 16.89
CA ILE A 7 -15.98 12.34 15.79
C ILE A 7 -17.49 12.63 15.82
N SER A 8 -18.13 12.60 16.99
CA SER A 8 -19.56 12.93 17.12
C SER A 8 -19.87 14.35 16.64
N SER A 9 -19.00 15.32 16.97
CA SER A 9 -19.14 16.71 16.52
C SER A 9 -19.00 16.84 15.00
N ALA A 10 -18.02 16.16 14.41
CA ALA A 10 -17.79 16.12 12.97
C ALA A 10 -18.95 15.46 12.22
N VAL A 11 -19.47 14.33 12.72
CA VAL A 11 -20.68 13.68 12.17
C VAL A 11 -21.88 14.63 12.19
N LYS A 12 -22.10 15.37 13.29
CA LYS A 12 -23.20 16.36 13.38
C LYS A 12 -23.07 17.49 12.36
N ARG A 13 -21.84 17.92 12.05
CA ARG A 13 -21.56 18.91 11.00
C ARG A 13 -21.56 18.34 9.58
N ARG A 14 -21.62 17.01 9.45
CA ARG A 14 -21.41 16.27 8.19
C ARG A 14 -20.05 16.53 7.57
N ASP A 15 -19.03 16.68 8.42
CA ASP A 15 -17.65 16.75 7.97
C ASP A 15 -17.22 15.36 7.50
N LYS A 16 -16.53 15.31 6.36
CA LYS A 16 -15.93 14.08 5.84
C LYS A 16 -14.64 13.76 6.59
N MET A 17 -14.50 12.50 7.01
CA MET A 17 -13.38 12.05 7.85
C MET A 17 -12.74 10.77 7.30
N ALA A 18 -11.43 10.64 7.53
CA ALA A 18 -10.74 9.35 7.56
C ALA A 18 -10.40 9.02 9.02
N VAL A 19 -10.83 7.86 9.50
CA VAL A 19 -10.67 7.44 10.89
C VAL A 19 -9.81 6.18 10.93
N ILE A 20 -8.67 6.28 11.61
CA ILE A 20 -7.83 5.14 11.98
C ILE A 20 -8.45 4.52 13.23
N ASP A 21 -9.06 3.35 13.07
CA ASP A 21 -9.99 2.78 14.05
C ASP A 21 -9.61 1.34 14.44
N PRO A 22 -8.65 1.17 15.38
CA PRO A 22 -8.34 -0.13 15.95
C PRO A 22 -9.59 -0.79 16.52
N ASN A 23 -9.78 -2.07 16.19
CA ASN A 23 -10.93 -2.92 16.53
C ASN A 23 -12.28 -2.45 15.96
N GLY A 24 -12.33 -1.41 15.10
CA GLY A 24 -13.57 -0.97 14.46
C GLY A 24 -14.57 -0.33 15.44
N THR A 25 -14.09 0.24 16.55
CA THR A 25 -14.96 0.77 17.62
C THR A 25 -15.72 2.00 17.13
N PHE A 26 -15.07 2.91 16.40
CA PHE A 26 -15.72 4.10 15.87
C PHE A 26 -16.65 3.77 14.70
N TYR A 27 -16.25 2.86 13.81
CA TYR A 27 -17.11 2.38 12.74
C TYR A 27 -18.42 1.81 13.31
N SER A 28 -18.37 1.00 14.37
CA SER A 28 -19.57 0.41 14.99
C SER A 28 -20.55 1.44 15.56
N LYS A 29 -20.08 2.64 15.91
CA LYS A 29 -20.87 3.70 16.57
C LYS A 29 -21.30 4.82 15.63
N PHE A 30 -20.46 5.15 14.65
CA PHE A 30 -20.55 6.40 13.90
C PHE A 30 -20.64 6.22 12.38
N SER A 31 -20.64 4.98 11.88
CA SER A 31 -20.78 4.73 10.44
C SER A 31 -22.22 4.94 9.95
N PHE A 32 -22.35 5.31 8.69
CA PHE A 32 -23.60 5.46 7.95
C PHE A 32 -23.53 4.74 6.60
N PRO A 33 -24.68 4.45 5.96
CA PRO A 33 -24.70 3.95 4.58
C PRO A 33 -23.93 4.89 3.64
N GLY A 34 -22.98 4.33 2.88
CA GLY A 34 -22.08 5.09 2.00
C GLY A 34 -20.67 5.27 2.55
N ASP A 35 -20.44 4.98 3.83
CA ASP A 35 -19.09 4.96 4.40
C ASP A 35 -18.29 3.75 3.88
N THR A 36 -16.98 3.94 3.74
CA THR A 36 -16.05 2.94 3.23
C THR A 36 -15.21 2.34 4.36
N ILE A 37 -15.01 1.02 4.35
CA ILE A 37 -14.05 0.33 5.19
C ILE A 37 -12.83 -0.06 4.36
N LEU A 38 -11.63 0.13 4.91
CA LEU A 38 -10.41 -0.52 4.44
C LEU A 38 -9.87 -1.42 5.56
N ASN A 39 -9.97 -2.73 5.33
CA ASN A 39 -9.45 -3.78 6.20
C ASN A 39 -9.30 -5.09 5.39
N PRO A 40 -8.07 -5.57 5.14
CA PRO A 40 -7.83 -6.73 4.27
C PRO A 40 -8.51 -8.04 4.75
N PHE A 41 -8.93 -8.09 6.01
CA PHE A 41 -9.53 -9.27 6.63
C PHE A 41 -11.00 -9.06 7.03
N ASP A 42 -11.63 -7.97 6.58
CA ASP A 42 -13.05 -7.71 6.74
C ASP A 42 -13.79 -7.92 5.42
N SER A 43 -14.82 -8.75 5.42
CA SER A 43 -15.66 -9.02 4.23
C SER A 43 -16.34 -7.78 3.65
N ARG A 44 -16.47 -6.70 4.44
CA ARG A 44 -17.09 -5.42 4.03
C ARG A 44 -16.07 -4.45 3.44
N SER A 45 -14.78 -4.79 3.46
CA SER A 45 -13.74 -3.89 2.98
C SER A 45 -13.92 -3.61 1.50
N SER A 46 -13.79 -2.34 1.16
CA SER A 46 -13.63 -1.93 -0.24
C SER A 46 -12.36 -2.57 -0.80
N GLY A 47 -12.46 -3.01 -2.05
CA GLY A 47 -11.31 -3.54 -2.76
C GLY A 47 -10.40 -2.42 -3.24
N TRP A 48 -9.11 -2.54 -2.95
CA TRP A 48 -8.11 -1.51 -3.21
C TRP A 48 -6.82 -2.15 -3.72
N THR A 49 -6.23 -1.56 -4.75
CA THR A 49 -4.90 -1.94 -5.25
C THR A 49 -4.01 -0.71 -5.41
N LEU A 50 -2.70 -0.91 -5.40
CA LEU A 50 -1.74 0.16 -5.68
C LEU A 50 -2.01 0.88 -7.01
N PHE A 51 -2.47 0.13 -8.02
CA PHE A 51 -2.73 0.64 -9.36
C PHE A 51 -3.91 1.62 -9.40
N ASN A 52 -4.84 1.54 -8.45
CA ASN A 52 -6.00 2.44 -8.37
C ASN A 52 -5.57 3.90 -8.15
N GLU A 53 -4.42 4.10 -7.50
CA GLU A 53 -3.88 5.42 -7.18
C GLU A 53 -2.98 6.00 -8.26
N ILE A 54 -2.64 5.24 -9.30
CA ILE A 54 -1.78 5.73 -10.38
C ILE A 54 -2.59 6.62 -11.33
N LYS A 55 -2.14 7.86 -11.54
CA LYS A 55 -2.73 8.86 -12.45
C LYS A 55 -1.69 9.47 -13.38
N GLY A 56 -0.43 9.50 -12.96
CA GLY A 56 0.71 9.91 -13.77
C GLY A 56 2.02 9.24 -13.35
N VAL A 57 3.09 9.56 -14.07
CA VAL A 57 4.40 8.92 -13.89
C VAL A 57 4.98 9.12 -12.48
N HIS A 58 4.66 10.24 -11.82
CA HIS A 58 5.14 10.53 -10.46
C HIS A 58 4.45 9.71 -9.37
N ASP A 59 3.30 9.09 -9.66
CA ASP A 59 2.58 8.31 -8.65
C ASP A 59 3.27 6.99 -8.32
N PHE A 60 4.06 6.42 -9.23
CA PHE A 60 4.79 5.17 -8.97
C PHE A 60 5.77 5.33 -7.80
N GLU A 61 6.60 6.37 -7.82
CA GLU A 61 7.54 6.67 -6.75
C GLU A 61 6.82 7.06 -5.45
N ARG A 62 5.73 7.85 -5.58
CA ARG A 62 4.91 8.24 -4.42
C ARG A 62 4.31 7.02 -3.73
N MET A 63 3.70 6.11 -4.49
CA MET A 63 3.12 4.88 -3.95
C MET A 63 4.20 3.96 -3.36
N ALA A 64 5.36 3.85 -4.01
CA ALA A 64 6.47 3.07 -3.46
C ALA A 64 6.94 3.60 -2.09
N LYS A 65 6.98 4.92 -1.90
CA LYS A 65 7.27 5.56 -0.59
C LYS A 65 6.21 5.30 0.46
N SER A 66 4.93 5.20 0.08
CA SER A 66 3.85 4.82 1.00
C SER A 66 3.96 3.35 1.43
N VAL A 67 4.29 2.45 0.50
CA VAL A 67 4.45 1.00 0.80
C VAL A 67 5.67 0.74 1.68
N ILE A 68 6.78 1.43 1.38
CA ILE A 68 8.07 1.26 2.05
C ILE A 68 8.40 2.57 2.75
N PRO A 69 8.01 2.76 4.03
CA PRO A 69 8.22 4.03 4.71
C PRO A 69 9.72 4.34 4.91
N PRO A 70 10.11 5.60 5.09
CA PRO A 70 11.48 5.99 5.45
C PRO A 70 11.95 5.31 6.75
N GLN A 71 13.21 4.88 6.77
CA GLN A 71 13.85 4.30 7.96
C GLN A 71 14.74 5.34 8.66
N VAL A 72 14.86 5.20 9.98
CA VAL A 72 15.73 6.05 10.79
C VAL A 72 17.19 5.61 10.67
N ASP A 73 17.43 4.30 10.56
CA ASP A 73 18.77 3.76 10.35
C ASP A 73 19.22 4.00 8.90
N PRO A 74 20.38 4.64 8.67
CA PRO A 74 20.85 4.95 7.32
C PRO A 74 21.12 3.73 6.45
N SER A 75 21.58 2.61 7.04
CA SER A 75 21.85 1.39 6.27
C SER A 75 20.54 0.74 5.83
N ASP A 76 19.57 0.63 6.73
CA ASP A 76 18.24 0.14 6.39
C ASP A 76 17.54 1.06 5.37
N GLU A 77 17.71 2.38 5.49
CA GLU A 77 17.12 3.34 4.55
C GLU A 77 17.73 3.20 3.15
N GLN A 78 19.04 2.96 3.03
CA GLN A 78 19.66 2.70 1.72
C GLN A 78 19.00 1.51 1.02
N TRP A 79 18.80 0.39 1.73
CA TRP A 79 18.15 -0.78 1.15
C TRP A 79 16.66 -0.53 0.86
N CYS A 80 15.97 0.19 1.73
CA CYS A 80 14.58 0.60 1.49
C CYS A 80 14.46 1.51 0.26
N ALA A 81 15.40 2.43 0.04
CA ALA A 81 15.43 3.29 -1.14
C ALA A 81 15.55 2.48 -2.44
N TYR A 82 16.53 1.58 -2.54
CA TYR A 82 16.65 0.71 -3.73
C TYR A 82 15.41 -0.16 -3.93
N THR A 83 14.81 -0.63 -2.85
CA THR A 83 13.58 -1.42 -2.91
C THR A 83 12.40 -0.60 -3.42
N ARG A 84 12.32 0.70 -3.09
CA ARG A 84 11.31 1.61 -3.66
C ARG A 84 11.50 1.81 -5.15
N ASP A 85 12.74 1.97 -5.59
CA ASP A 85 13.06 2.14 -7.02
C ASP A 85 12.62 0.89 -7.81
N VAL A 86 12.97 -0.30 -7.30
CA VAL A 86 12.54 -1.58 -7.89
C VAL A 86 11.02 -1.70 -7.91
N LEU A 87 10.33 -1.36 -6.82
CA LEU A 87 8.87 -1.42 -6.75
C LEU A 87 8.22 -0.45 -7.76
N ALA A 88 8.69 0.78 -7.83
CA ALA A 88 8.17 1.81 -8.74
C ALA A 88 8.39 1.42 -10.21
N ASP A 89 9.59 0.98 -10.57
CA ASP A 89 9.91 0.50 -11.93
C ASP A 89 9.08 -0.72 -12.32
N THR A 90 8.88 -1.65 -11.37
CA THR A 90 8.06 -2.84 -11.61
C THR A 90 6.61 -2.47 -11.86
N MET A 91 6.03 -1.60 -11.01
CA MET A 91 4.68 -1.10 -11.19
C MET A 91 4.53 -0.38 -12.53
N ARG A 92 5.49 0.50 -12.88
CA ARG A 92 5.48 1.22 -14.16
C ARG A 92 5.49 0.26 -15.34
N LYS A 93 6.40 -0.71 -15.35
CA LYS A 93 6.52 -1.67 -16.45
C LYS A 93 5.31 -2.58 -16.57
N LEU A 94 4.68 -2.97 -15.44
CA LEU A 94 3.42 -3.71 -15.46
C LEU A 94 2.29 -2.88 -16.09
N VAL A 95 2.21 -1.57 -15.81
CA VAL A 95 1.23 -0.69 -16.48
C VAL A 95 1.52 -0.56 -17.97
N GLU A 96 2.78 -0.33 -18.37
CA GLU A 96 3.19 -0.19 -19.77
C GLU A 96 2.94 -1.47 -20.59
N THR A 97 3.03 -2.64 -19.95
CA THR A 97 2.78 -3.94 -20.57
C THR A 97 1.32 -4.42 -20.43
N ASN A 98 0.42 -3.53 -19.99
CA ASN A 98 -1.01 -3.82 -19.79
C ASN A 98 -1.29 -5.00 -18.86
N ASN A 99 -0.47 -5.15 -17.81
CA ASN A 99 -0.56 -6.20 -16.79
C ASN A 99 -0.54 -5.59 -15.37
N ALA A 100 -1.28 -4.48 -15.20
CA ALA A 100 -1.42 -3.76 -13.93
C ALA A 100 -2.26 -4.55 -12.91
N ASP A 101 -1.71 -5.65 -12.41
CA ASP A 101 -2.34 -6.57 -11.47
C ASP A 101 -1.48 -6.74 -10.22
N GLN A 102 -2.13 -6.64 -9.05
CA GLN A 102 -1.43 -6.66 -7.77
C GLN A 102 -0.86 -8.03 -7.43
N ASP A 103 -1.54 -9.11 -7.79
CA ASP A 103 -1.03 -10.46 -7.53
C ASP A 103 0.21 -10.73 -8.37
N THR A 104 0.20 -10.29 -9.63
CA THR A 104 1.35 -10.35 -10.54
C THR A 104 2.54 -9.57 -9.98
N LEU A 105 2.31 -8.32 -9.52
CA LEU A 105 3.33 -7.52 -8.86
C LEU A 105 3.95 -8.24 -7.65
N VAL A 106 3.11 -8.77 -6.75
CA VAL A 106 3.58 -9.45 -5.55
C VAL A 106 4.27 -10.76 -5.88
N ASN A 107 3.76 -11.54 -6.83
CA ASN A 107 4.39 -12.80 -7.25
C ASN A 107 5.78 -12.53 -7.82
N LEU A 108 5.90 -11.57 -8.74
CA LEU A 108 7.17 -11.20 -9.36
C LEU A 108 8.21 -10.77 -8.32
N LEU A 109 7.84 -9.87 -7.39
CA LEU A 109 8.80 -9.30 -6.45
C LEU A 109 9.12 -10.18 -5.23
N VAL A 110 8.29 -11.18 -4.94
CA VAL A 110 8.38 -11.96 -3.69
C VAL A 110 8.65 -13.45 -3.92
N ARG A 111 8.25 -14.01 -5.07
CA ARG A 111 8.34 -15.45 -5.35
C ARG A 111 9.36 -15.79 -6.43
N GLU A 112 9.52 -14.94 -7.43
CA GLU A 112 10.46 -15.17 -8.51
C GLU A 112 11.92 -14.98 -8.05
N ASP A 113 12.84 -15.60 -8.78
CA ASP A 113 14.26 -15.45 -8.52
C ASP A 113 14.82 -14.12 -9.06
N GLY A 114 16.06 -13.81 -8.67
CA GLY A 114 16.72 -12.58 -9.09
C GLY A 114 16.93 -12.47 -10.60
N GLU A 115 17.07 -13.58 -11.33
CA GLU A 115 17.26 -13.56 -12.78
C GLU A 115 15.96 -13.24 -13.53
N VAL A 116 14.83 -13.78 -13.08
CA VAL A 116 13.51 -13.44 -13.60
C VAL A 116 13.20 -11.97 -13.34
N ILE A 117 13.47 -11.47 -12.13
CA ILE A 117 13.29 -10.05 -11.80
C ILE A 117 14.21 -9.18 -12.66
N ARG A 118 15.48 -9.57 -12.84
CA ARG A 118 16.45 -8.86 -13.71
C ARG A 118 15.98 -8.79 -15.15
N ALA A 119 15.52 -9.91 -15.70
CA ALA A 119 15.01 -9.99 -17.06
C ALA A 119 13.75 -9.11 -17.21
N PHE A 120 12.85 -9.16 -16.22
CA PHE A 120 11.69 -8.29 -16.19
C PHE A 120 12.08 -6.81 -16.11
N LEU A 121 13.09 -6.44 -15.34
CA LEU A 121 13.55 -5.05 -15.20
C LEU A 121 14.55 -4.60 -16.26
N ALA A 122 14.78 -5.40 -17.32
CA ALA A 122 15.64 -4.98 -18.41
C ALA A 122 15.18 -3.63 -19.00
N ASN A 123 16.15 -2.73 -19.22
CA ASN A 123 15.95 -1.35 -19.69
C ASN A 123 15.20 -0.43 -18.71
N THR A 124 15.19 -0.74 -17.41
CA THR A 124 14.80 0.21 -16.36
C THR A 124 16.02 0.62 -15.53
N ASP A 125 15.89 1.71 -14.77
CA ASP A 125 16.97 2.20 -13.89
C ASP A 125 17.32 1.17 -12.80
N SER A 126 16.35 0.37 -12.38
CA SER A 126 16.50 -0.72 -11.40
C SER A 126 17.27 -1.95 -11.90
N GLN A 127 17.53 -2.10 -13.20
CA GLN A 127 18.26 -3.24 -13.74
C GLN A 127 19.64 -3.40 -13.08
N GLY A 128 20.27 -2.29 -12.70
CA GLY A 128 21.59 -2.26 -12.09
C GLY A 128 21.70 -2.99 -10.75
N TYR A 129 20.60 -3.12 -10.01
CA TYR A 129 20.60 -3.77 -8.70
C TYR A 129 20.73 -5.29 -8.77
N PHE A 130 20.45 -5.88 -9.93
CA PHE A 130 20.44 -7.32 -10.15
C PHE A 130 21.60 -7.78 -11.06
N ARG A 131 22.73 -7.08 -11.08
CA ARG A 131 23.90 -7.48 -11.88
C ARG A 131 24.60 -8.71 -11.28
N GLU A 132 25.33 -9.42 -12.14
CA GLU A 132 26.30 -10.43 -11.71
C GLU A 132 27.33 -9.76 -10.77
N ASN A 133 27.59 -10.35 -9.60
CA ASN A 133 28.37 -9.80 -8.46
C ASN A 133 27.65 -8.78 -7.54
N ALA A 134 26.31 -8.69 -7.56
CA ALA A 134 25.53 -7.84 -6.67
C ALA A 134 24.76 -8.63 -5.57
N GLU A 135 25.25 -9.80 -5.16
CA GLU A 135 24.51 -10.76 -4.32
C GLU A 135 24.00 -10.14 -3.02
N LYS A 136 24.82 -9.29 -2.37
CA LYS A 136 24.42 -8.59 -1.14
C LYS A 136 23.25 -7.65 -1.38
N ALA A 137 23.25 -6.90 -2.48
CA ALA A 137 22.18 -5.96 -2.80
C ALA A 137 20.89 -6.71 -3.14
N ILE A 138 20.99 -7.77 -3.96
CA ILE A 138 19.86 -8.64 -4.32
C ILE A 138 19.22 -9.23 -3.06
N ALA A 139 20.02 -9.81 -2.16
CA ALA A 139 19.52 -10.40 -0.92
C ALA A 139 18.84 -9.35 -0.01
N SER A 140 19.42 -8.15 0.13
CA SER A 140 18.81 -7.07 0.90
C SER A 140 17.49 -6.58 0.31
N ILE A 141 17.43 -6.39 -1.01
CA ILE A 141 16.20 -5.97 -1.70
C ILE A 141 15.13 -7.04 -1.55
N GLN A 142 15.45 -8.32 -1.77
CA GLN A 142 14.51 -9.43 -1.56
C GLN A 142 14.00 -9.46 -0.12
N PHE A 143 14.85 -9.21 0.88
CA PHE A 143 14.41 -9.12 2.27
C PHE A 143 13.39 -7.99 2.48
N MET A 144 13.64 -6.80 1.92
CA MET A 144 12.73 -5.66 2.01
C MET A 144 11.42 -5.89 1.25
N MET A 145 11.45 -6.53 0.07
CA MET A 145 10.24 -6.95 -0.65
C MET A 145 9.40 -7.93 0.18
N ASN A 146 10.05 -8.88 0.85
CA ASN A 146 9.39 -9.81 1.76
C ASN A 146 8.79 -9.14 3.00
N LYS A 147 9.34 -8.02 3.43
CA LYS A 147 8.85 -7.24 4.58
C LYS A 147 7.67 -6.34 4.21
N TYR A 148 7.75 -5.63 3.09
CA TYR A 148 6.81 -4.56 2.75
C TYR A 148 5.84 -4.88 1.60
N VAL A 149 6.29 -5.63 0.59
CA VAL A 149 5.47 -5.96 -0.60
C VAL A 149 4.67 -7.24 -0.37
N ARG A 150 5.26 -8.25 0.28
CA ARG A 150 4.58 -9.52 0.60
C ARG A 150 3.19 -9.34 1.22
N PRO A 151 2.96 -8.45 2.21
CA PRO A 151 1.65 -8.25 2.80
C PRO A 151 0.57 -7.80 1.80
N LEU A 152 0.93 -7.14 0.69
CA LEU A 152 -0.04 -6.61 -0.28
C LEU A 152 -0.92 -7.71 -0.91
N ARG A 153 -0.48 -8.98 -0.85
CA ARG A 153 -1.28 -10.15 -1.26
C ARG A 153 -2.62 -10.28 -0.52
N PHE A 154 -2.73 -9.68 0.67
CA PHE A 154 -3.93 -9.79 1.50
C PHE A 154 -4.97 -8.74 1.17
N MET A 155 -4.63 -7.67 0.43
CA MET A 155 -5.60 -6.63 0.11
C MET A 155 -6.76 -7.21 -0.71
N THR A 156 -7.98 -6.81 -0.35
CA THR A 156 -9.17 -7.12 -1.13
C THR A 156 -9.07 -6.50 -2.52
N LYS A 157 -9.36 -7.26 -3.57
CA LYS A 157 -9.37 -6.76 -4.95
C LYS A 157 -10.59 -5.87 -5.20
N GLY A 158 -10.39 -4.78 -5.92
CA GLY A 158 -11.45 -3.88 -6.39
C GLY A 158 -10.91 -2.51 -6.77
N ASP A 159 -11.84 -1.59 -7.06
CA ASP A 159 -11.53 -0.34 -7.77
C ASP A 159 -11.55 0.91 -6.88
N PHE A 160 -11.62 0.74 -5.56
CA PHE A 160 -11.60 1.87 -4.63
C PHE A 160 -10.28 2.63 -4.77
N SER A 161 -10.37 3.95 -4.83
CA SER A 161 -9.21 4.85 -4.84
C SER A 161 -9.37 5.89 -3.75
N LEU A 162 -8.37 6.01 -2.89
CA LEU A 162 -8.24 7.06 -1.89
C LEU A 162 -8.21 8.43 -2.56
N HIS A 163 -7.49 8.59 -3.67
CA HIS A 163 -7.48 9.85 -4.40
C HIS A 163 -8.89 10.25 -4.87
N LYS A 164 -9.63 9.33 -5.51
CA LYS A 164 -11.02 9.61 -5.93
C LYS A 164 -11.91 9.88 -4.73
N TRP A 165 -11.79 9.06 -3.67
CA TRP A 165 -12.53 9.24 -2.43
C TRP A 165 -12.32 10.64 -1.89
N VAL A 166 -11.08 11.12 -1.72
CA VAL A 166 -10.77 12.48 -1.20
C VAL A 166 -11.48 13.59 -1.99
N HIS A 167 -11.49 13.48 -3.32
CA HIS A 167 -12.04 14.52 -4.21
C HIS A 167 -13.55 14.43 -4.43
N ASP A 168 -14.21 13.35 -4.02
CA ASP A 168 -15.66 13.21 -4.12
C ASP A 168 -16.35 13.89 -2.92
N PRO A 169 -17.13 14.97 -3.13
CA PRO A 169 -17.86 15.65 -2.06
C PRO A 169 -19.05 14.83 -1.53
N ASN A 170 -19.50 13.82 -2.27
CA ASN A 170 -20.61 12.95 -1.87
C ASN A 170 -20.14 11.64 -1.24
N ALA A 171 -18.84 11.37 -1.25
CA ALA A 171 -18.30 10.19 -0.59
C ALA A 171 -18.51 10.27 0.93
N GLY A 172 -18.88 9.13 1.51
CA GLY A 172 -18.98 8.97 2.96
C GLY A 172 -17.61 9.03 3.65
N ASN A 173 -17.60 8.72 4.93
CA ASN A 173 -16.39 8.62 5.74
C ASN A 173 -15.59 7.36 5.38
N LEU A 174 -14.29 7.40 5.63
CA LEU A 174 -13.39 6.28 5.49
C LEU A 174 -12.98 5.76 6.86
N PHE A 175 -13.10 4.46 7.10
CA PHE A 175 -12.65 3.80 8.31
C PHE A 175 -11.58 2.77 7.97
N ILE A 176 -10.37 3.01 8.45
CA ILE A 176 -9.27 2.04 8.35
C ILE A 176 -9.26 1.26 9.65
N THR A 177 -9.68 -0.01 9.57
CA THR A 177 -9.87 -0.86 10.75
C THR A 177 -8.92 -2.05 10.72
N TRP A 178 -8.60 -2.56 11.90
CA TRP A 178 -7.90 -3.84 12.06
C TRP A 178 -8.23 -4.42 13.42
N ARG A 179 -8.03 -5.72 13.60
CA ARG A 179 -8.04 -6.32 14.95
C ARG A 179 -6.66 -6.20 15.57
N GLU A 180 -6.57 -5.81 16.83
CA GLU A 180 -5.27 -5.58 17.49
C GLU A 180 -4.36 -6.81 17.53
N ASP A 181 -4.93 -8.02 17.60
CA ASP A 181 -4.17 -9.28 17.52
C ASP A 181 -3.50 -9.49 16.15
N MET A 182 -3.97 -8.81 15.10
CA MET A 182 -3.40 -8.86 13.75
C MET A 182 -2.50 -7.65 13.43
N ARG A 183 -2.27 -6.75 14.39
CA ARG A 183 -1.56 -5.48 14.17
C ARG A 183 -0.19 -5.67 13.51
N ALA A 184 0.59 -6.67 13.92
CA ALA A 184 1.92 -6.92 13.36
C ALA A 184 1.87 -7.25 11.86
N ALA A 185 0.89 -8.06 11.43
CA ALA A 185 0.71 -8.45 10.04
C ALA A 185 0.11 -7.31 9.19
N GLN A 186 -0.75 -6.47 9.78
CA GLN A 186 -1.43 -5.39 9.07
C GLN A 186 -0.66 -4.07 9.04
N ARG A 187 0.33 -3.89 9.91
CA ARG A 187 1.08 -2.63 10.02
C ARG A 187 1.64 -2.12 8.68
N PRO A 188 2.25 -2.96 7.80
CA PRO A 188 2.71 -2.49 6.49
C PRO A 188 1.56 -2.03 5.58
N LEU A 189 0.40 -2.67 5.66
CA LEU A 189 -0.78 -2.37 4.85
C LEU A 189 -1.46 -1.09 5.29
N VAL A 190 -1.69 -0.95 6.60
CA VAL A 190 -2.28 0.26 7.19
C VAL A 190 -1.36 1.46 6.96
N ALA A 191 -0.04 1.28 7.09
CA ALA A 191 0.92 2.35 6.81
C ALA A 191 0.89 2.80 5.33
N THR A 192 0.49 1.93 4.40
CA THR A 192 0.38 2.31 2.98
C THR A 192 -0.76 3.30 2.72
N TRP A 193 -1.81 3.29 3.55
CA TRP A 193 -2.98 4.16 3.40
C TRP A 193 -2.87 5.50 4.13
N ILE A 194 -1.84 5.69 4.96
CA ILE A 194 -1.62 6.86 5.82
C ILE A 194 -0.47 7.69 5.27
#